data_AF-A0A4Y8R0Q2-F1
#
_entry.id   AF-A0A4Y8R0Q2-F1
#
_cell.length_a   1.000
_cell.length_b   1.000
_cell.length_c   1.000
_cell.angle_alpha   90.00
_cell.angle_beta   90.00
_cell.angle_gamma   90.00
#
_symmetry.space_group_name_H-M   'P 1'
#
loop_
_entity.id
_entity.type
_entity.pdbx_description
1 polymer ?
#
loop_
_entity_poly.entity_id
_entity_poly.type
_entity_poly.pdbx_seq_one_letter_code
_entity_poly.pdbx_strand_id
1 'polypeptide(L)'
;MRTRLTITKTTTALATSALLVLGLAACGGSGDDASTDSETTPAEETSTSAEEETTPSEEPTEEESADTEASGDFCTAYDALLDAQTTLSSIDTSDPAAAVTQFETFTASLEAAEAPAEISTDWDNVTGVFRQLTDTLETAVADPANADISSITSLMTDETFQTSAQNVAVYGTQNC
;
A
#
# COMPACT_ATOMS: atom_id res chain seq x y z
N MET A 1 30.52 37.41 41.46
CA MET A 1 29.23 38.13 41.56
C MET A 1 28.12 37.15 41.17
N ARG A 2 27.17 36.93 42.08
CA ARG A 2 25.98 36.09 41.87
C ARG A 2 24.91 36.96 41.20
N THR A 3 24.43 36.56 40.03
CA THR A 3 23.27 37.19 39.39
C THR A 3 22.25 36.11 39.06
N ARG A 4 20.99 36.45 39.34
CA ARG A 4 19.91 35.58 39.81
C ARG A 4 19.20 34.85 38.67
N LEU A 5 18.64 33.69 39.01
CA LEU A 5 17.64 32.95 38.23
C LEU A 5 16.48 33.85 37.79
N THR A 6 15.96 33.62 36.59
CA THR A 6 14.57 33.93 36.28
C THR A 6 13.96 32.71 35.59
N ILE A 7 13.37 31.84 36.42
CA ILE A 7 12.43 30.81 35.99
C ILE A 7 11.11 31.54 35.76
N THR A 8 10.67 31.65 34.51
CA THR A 8 9.31 32.10 34.20
C THR A 8 8.46 30.87 33.92
N LYS A 9 7.80 30.39 34.97
CA LYS A 9 6.76 29.36 34.90
C LYS A 9 5.43 30.09 34.75
N THR A 10 4.84 30.05 33.55
CA THR A 10 3.43 30.43 33.32
C THR A 10 2.67 29.18 32.91
N THR A 11 1.98 28.62 33.88
CA THR A 11 0.93 27.62 33.74
C THR A 11 -0.40 28.31 33.41
N THR A 12 -0.99 28.00 32.26
CA THR A 12 -2.44 27.94 32.11
C THR A 12 -2.81 27.02 30.95
N ALA A 13 -3.64 26.03 31.28
CA ALA A 13 -4.15 24.99 30.42
C ALA A 13 -5.27 25.48 29.49
N LEU A 14 -5.50 24.77 28.39
CA LEU A 14 -6.82 24.40 27.89
C LEU A 14 -6.66 23.30 26.83
N ALA A 15 -7.18 22.13 27.17
CA ALA A 15 -7.39 21.02 26.26
C ALA A 15 -8.38 21.44 25.16
N THR A 16 -8.03 21.17 23.90
CA THR A 16 -9.01 21.01 22.83
C THR A 16 -8.62 19.77 22.04
N SER A 17 -9.33 18.69 22.36
CA SER A 17 -9.33 17.44 21.63
C SER A 17 -9.91 17.68 20.24
N ALA A 18 -9.07 17.72 19.22
CA ALA A 18 -9.53 17.60 17.84
C ALA A 18 -9.56 16.10 17.47
N LEU A 19 -10.73 15.50 17.64
CA LEU A 19 -11.11 14.25 16.99
C LEU A 19 -11.05 14.48 15.47
N LEU A 20 -10.00 14.02 14.82
CA LEU A 20 -10.00 13.84 13.36
C LEU A 20 -10.79 12.57 13.07
N VAL A 21 -12.10 12.76 12.93
CA VAL A 21 -13.03 11.74 12.41
C VAL A 21 -12.64 11.44 10.97
N LEU A 22 -12.42 10.15 10.71
CA LEU A 22 -12.19 9.56 9.41
C LEU A 22 -13.29 9.98 8.44
N GLY A 23 -12.91 10.75 7.42
CA GLY A 23 -13.74 11.07 6.26
C GLY A 23 -13.29 10.28 5.03
N LEU A 24 -13.26 8.95 5.12
CA LEU A 24 -13.30 8.07 3.95
C LEU A 24 -14.75 8.04 3.41
N ALA A 25 -15.17 9.13 2.79
CA ALA A 25 -16.32 9.13 1.90
C ALA A 25 -15.78 9.04 0.48
N ALA A 26 -15.57 7.80 0.06
CA ALA A 26 -15.53 7.44 -1.35
C ALA A 26 -16.80 7.96 -2.05
N CYS A 27 -16.65 8.29 -3.33
CA CYS A 27 -17.62 8.01 -4.38
C CYS A 27 -19.11 8.37 -4.13
N GLY A 28 -19.61 9.37 -4.86
CA GLY A 28 -21.05 9.54 -5.10
C GLY A 28 -21.46 11.00 -4.96
N GLY A 29 -21.84 11.74 -5.99
CA GLY A 29 -22.62 11.31 -7.14
C GLY A 29 -24.09 11.20 -6.75
N SER A 30 -24.87 12.18 -7.23
CA SER A 30 -26.36 12.27 -7.24
C SER A 30 -27.04 12.95 -6.06
N GLY A 31 -27.67 14.09 -6.38
CA GLY A 31 -29.10 14.04 -6.72
C GLY A 31 -30.06 14.30 -5.57
N ASP A 32 -30.78 15.40 -5.74
CA ASP A 32 -31.80 16.01 -4.89
C ASP A 32 -33.12 15.21 -4.81
N ASP A 33 -33.76 15.35 -3.65
CA ASP A 33 -35.20 15.47 -3.39
C ASP A 33 -36.18 14.28 -3.18
N ALA A 34 -37.12 14.61 -2.28
CA ALA A 34 -38.49 14.15 -2.08
C ALA A 34 -38.81 12.88 -1.23
N SER A 35 -39.33 13.20 -0.04
CA SER A 35 -40.26 12.41 0.78
C SER A 35 -41.43 11.80 0.00
N THR A 36 -41.90 10.61 0.40
CA THR A 36 -43.33 10.36 0.67
C THR A 36 -43.57 9.04 1.42
N ASP A 37 -44.54 9.15 2.32
CA ASP A 37 -45.20 8.15 3.18
C ASP A 37 -46.02 7.13 2.36
N SER A 38 -46.05 5.85 2.77
CA SER A 38 -47.28 5.02 2.79
C SER A 38 -47.05 3.61 3.36
N GLU A 39 -47.88 3.31 4.35
CA GLU A 39 -48.29 2.04 4.94
C GLU A 39 -48.84 1.00 3.91
N THR A 40 -48.61 -0.31 4.12
CA THR A 40 -49.58 -1.44 3.96
C THR A 40 -48.92 -2.84 3.83
N THR A 41 -49.24 -3.71 4.80
CA THR A 41 -49.15 -5.21 4.86
C THR A 41 -50.17 -5.85 3.90
N PRO A 42 -50.15 -7.13 3.39
CA PRO A 42 -49.68 -8.38 4.02
C PRO A 42 -49.07 -9.48 3.08
N ALA A 43 -48.86 -10.66 3.67
CA ALA A 43 -48.15 -11.88 3.27
C ALA A 43 -48.77 -12.77 2.16
N GLU A 44 -47.97 -13.75 1.67
CA GLU A 44 -48.29 -15.16 1.33
C GLU A 44 -46.95 -15.87 0.95
N GLU A 45 -46.47 -16.94 1.62
CA GLU A 45 -46.81 -18.38 1.55
C GLU A 45 -46.20 -19.16 0.35
N THR A 46 -45.18 -19.99 0.67
CA THR A 46 -45.09 -21.45 0.43
C THR A 46 -44.66 -22.05 -0.95
N SER A 47 -43.77 -23.06 -0.84
CA SER A 47 -43.45 -24.20 -1.76
C SER A 47 -42.52 -23.94 -2.96
N THR A 48 -41.63 -24.84 -3.43
CA THR A 48 -41.21 -26.21 -3.10
C THR A 48 -40.04 -26.58 -4.03
N SER A 49 -39.20 -27.54 -3.62
CA SER A 49 -38.66 -28.67 -4.40
C SER A 49 -37.16 -28.91 -4.21
N ALA A 50 -36.88 -30.10 -3.69
CA ALA A 50 -35.58 -30.70 -3.44
C ALA A 50 -35.22 -31.74 -4.52
N GLU A 51 -33.98 -32.25 -4.41
CA GLU A 51 -33.42 -33.50 -5.00
C GLU A 51 -32.93 -33.40 -6.46
N GLU A 52 -31.79 -33.96 -6.90
CA GLU A 52 -30.82 -34.89 -6.31
C GLU A 52 -29.50 -34.94 -7.14
N GLU A 53 -28.43 -35.36 -6.47
CA GLU A 53 -27.19 -36.07 -6.88
C GLU A 53 -26.55 -35.89 -8.28
N THR A 54 -25.24 -35.61 -8.28
CA THR A 54 -24.19 -36.58 -8.65
C THR A 54 -22.79 -35.97 -8.43
N THR A 55 -21.97 -36.63 -7.62
CA THR A 55 -20.52 -36.39 -7.49
C THR A 55 -19.77 -37.05 -8.65
N PRO A 56 -18.62 -36.48 -9.02
CA PRO A 56 -17.41 -37.31 -9.05
C PRO A 56 -16.33 -36.78 -8.09
N SER A 57 -15.70 -37.76 -7.47
CA SER A 57 -14.51 -37.70 -6.62
C SER A 57 -13.22 -37.52 -7.44
N GLU A 58 -12.16 -37.09 -6.75
CA GLU A 58 -10.72 -37.02 -7.11
C GLU A 58 -10.32 -35.69 -7.79
N GLU A 59 -9.42 -34.85 -7.27
CA GLU A 59 -8.30 -34.99 -6.31
C GLU A 59 -8.25 -33.74 -5.40
N PRO A 60 -7.66 -33.79 -4.18
CA PRO A 60 -7.37 -32.56 -3.45
C PRO A 60 -6.21 -31.88 -4.18
N THR A 61 -6.52 -30.84 -4.94
CA THR A 61 -5.52 -29.91 -5.46
C THR A 61 -4.67 -29.44 -4.27
N GLU A 62 -3.39 -29.78 -4.26
CA GLU A 62 -2.36 -29.14 -3.43
C GLU A 62 -2.24 -27.66 -3.85
N GLU A 63 -3.27 -26.86 -3.59
CA GLU A 63 -3.29 -25.41 -3.86
C GLU A 63 -3.40 -24.58 -2.57
N GLU A 64 -3.34 -25.22 -1.40
CA GLU A 64 -3.39 -24.51 -0.12
C GLU A 64 -1.99 -24.13 0.42
N SER A 65 -0.91 -24.66 -0.18
CA SER A 65 0.47 -24.40 0.29
C SER A 65 1.19 -23.27 -0.45
N ALA A 66 0.81 -22.97 -1.70
CA ALA A 66 1.43 -21.89 -2.47
C ALA A 66 1.04 -20.50 -1.91
N ASP A 67 -0.20 -20.35 -1.48
CA ASP A 67 -0.72 -19.08 -0.96
C ASP A 67 -0.05 -18.69 0.37
N THR A 68 0.27 -19.69 1.21
CA THR A 68 0.98 -19.45 2.49
C THR A 68 2.45 -19.07 2.28
N GLU A 69 3.15 -19.69 1.33
CA GLU A 69 4.54 -19.31 1.03
C GLU A 69 4.64 -17.95 0.32
N ALA A 70 3.76 -17.67 -0.66
CA ALA A 70 3.69 -16.36 -1.30
C ALA A 70 3.39 -15.23 -0.29
N SER A 71 2.47 -15.47 0.66
CA SER A 71 2.19 -14.52 1.74
C SER A 71 3.42 -14.24 2.62
N GLY A 72 4.24 -15.25 2.90
CA GLY A 72 5.45 -15.10 3.72
C GLY A 72 6.56 -14.30 3.02
N ASP A 73 6.80 -14.56 1.73
CA ASP A 73 7.75 -13.80 0.91
C ASP A 73 7.29 -12.35 0.74
N PHE A 74 5.99 -12.14 0.47
CA PHE A 74 5.41 -10.79 0.41
C PHE A 74 5.60 -10.02 1.71
N CYS A 75 5.30 -10.60 2.88
CA CYS A 75 5.44 -9.90 4.16
C CYS A 75 6.89 -9.50 4.46
N THR A 76 7.86 -10.35 4.08
CA THR A 76 9.28 -10.03 4.19
C THR A 76 9.66 -8.84 3.29
N ALA A 77 9.17 -8.82 2.05
CA ALA A 77 9.41 -7.72 1.13
C ALA A 77 8.67 -6.43 1.54
N TYR A 78 7.48 -6.55 2.12
CA TYR A 78 6.73 -5.43 2.68
C TYR A 78 7.48 -4.77 3.85
N ASP A 79 8.03 -5.56 4.76
CA ASP A 79 8.89 -5.03 5.83
C ASP A 79 10.13 -4.33 5.26
N ALA A 80 10.78 -4.92 4.24
CA ALA A 80 11.89 -4.27 3.55
C ALA A 80 11.47 -2.94 2.91
N LEU A 81 10.26 -2.86 2.33
CA LEU A 81 9.70 -1.64 1.76
C LEU A 81 9.45 -0.57 2.83
N LEU A 82 8.98 -0.95 4.03
CA LEU A 82 8.82 -0.02 5.16
C LEU A 82 10.18 0.50 5.66
N ASP A 83 11.17 -0.37 5.74
CA ASP A 83 12.54 -0.03 6.14
C ASP A 83 13.34 0.69 5.05
N ALA A 84 12.83 0.72 3.81
CA ALA A 84 13.48 1.38 2.68
C ALA A 84 13.76 2.85 3.01
N GLN A 85 12.86 3.56 3.69
CA GLN A 85 13.11 4.97 4.01
C GLN A 85 14.33 5.16 4.91
N THR A 86 14.54 4.27 5.88
CA THR A 86 15.70 4.27 6.78
C THR A 86 16.97 3.83 6.05
N THR A 87 16.85 2.81 5.20
CA THR A 87 17.96 2.25 4.43
C THR A 87 18.45 3.24 3.38
N LEU A 88 17.53 3.81 2.59
CA LEU A 88 17.82 4.76 1.52
C LEU A 88 18.32 6.10 2.05
N SER A 89 17.86 6.55 3.22
CA SER A 89 18.40 7.76 3.87
C SER A 89 19.82 7.58 4.42
N SER A 90 20.26 6.33 4.59
CA SER A 90 21.62 5.98 5.03
C SER A 90 22.62 5.83 3.87
N ILE A 91 22.15 5.94 2.62
CA ILE A 91 23.00 5.82 1.44
C ILE A 91 24.01 6.96 1.36
N ASP A 92 25.27 6.61 1.15
CA ASP A 92 26.34 7.56 0.90
C ASP A 92 26.23 8.13 -0.52
N THR A 93 25.77 9.38 -0.62
CA THR A 93 25.59 10.08 -1.90
C THR A 93 26.91 10.56 -2.53
N SER A 94 28.05 10.39 -1.86
CA SER A 94 29.37 10.70 -2.42
C SER A 94 29.89 9.60 -3.33
N ASP A 95 29.32 8.39 -3.24
CA ASP A 95 29.55 7.27 -4.17
C ASP A 95 28.24 6.87 -4.87
N PRO A 96 27.91 7.52 -6.00
CA PRO A 96 26.66 7.25 -6.72
C PRO A 96 26.61 5.85 -7.34
N ALA A 97 27.75 5.21 -7.61
CA ALA A 97 27.78 3.84 -8.14
C ALA A 97 27.44 2.81 -7.06
N ALA A 98 27.94 3.01 -5.84
CA ALA A 98 27.57 2.20 -4.68
C ALA A 98 26.09 2.40 -4.30
N ALA A 99 25.59 3.63 -4.39
CA ALA A 99 24.17 3.94 -4.17
C ALA A 99 23.25 3.19 -5.12
N VAL A 100 23.56 3.22 -6.43
CA VAL A 100 22.83 2.48 -7.46
C VAL A 100 22.84 0.97 -7.19
N THR A 101 23.99 0.41 -6.81
CA THR A 101 24.09 -1.03 -6.48
C THR A 101 23.18 -1.42 -5.30
N GLN A 102 23.05 -0.54 -4.30
CA GLN A 102 22.16 -0.78 -3.16
C GLN A 102 20.69 -0.68 -3.58
N PHE A 103 20.33 0.31 -4.39
CA PHE A 103 18.98 0.42 -4.97
C PHE A 103 18.62 -0.79 -5.83
N GLU A 104 19.55 -1.29 -6.65
CA GLU A 104 19.36 -2.49 -7.46
C GLU A 104 19.12 -3.73 -6.60
N THR A 105 19.92 -3.90 -5.54
CA THR A 105 19.74 -5.01 -4.61
C THR A 105 18.39 -4.94 -3.91
N PHE A 106 17.97 -3.75 -3.51
CA PHE A 106 16.68 -3.52 -2.88
C PHE A 106 15.52 -3.81 -3.86
N THR A 107 15.54 -3.23 -5.05
CA THR A 107 14.50 -3.46 -6.08
C THR A 107 14.39 -4.94 -6.43
N ALA A 108 15.52 -5.62 -6.67
CA ALA A 108 15.53 -7.05 -6.95
C ALA A 108 14.95 -7.89 -5.79
N SER A 109 15.13 -7.45 -4.54
CA SER A 109 14.52 -8.12 -3.38
C SER A 109 12.99 -7.97 -3.33
N LEU A 110 12.45 -6.83 -3.81
CA LEU A 110 11.01 -6.65 -3.92
C LEU A 110 10.43 -7.47 -5.08
N GLU A 111 11.09 -7.45 -6.25
CA GLU A 111 10.65 -8.18 -7.45
C GLU A 111 10.71 -9.71 -7.27
N ALA A 112 11.57 -10.21 -6.37
CA ALA A 112 11.65 -11.63 -6.06
C ALA A 112 10.47 -12.13 -5.21
N ALA A 113 9.77 -11.24 -4.50
CA ALA A 113 8.65 -11.60 -3.67
C ALA A 113 7.36 -11.68 -4.49
N GLU A 114 6.66 -12.80 -4.35
CA GLU A 114 5.40 -13.04 -5.05
C GLU A 114 4.24 -12.59 -4.15
N ALA A 115 3.45 -11.62 -4.63
CA ALA A 115 2.32 -11.12 -3.87
C ALA A 115 1.09 -12.02 -4.01
N PRO A 116 0.25 -12.13 -2.95
CA PRO A 116 -1.03 -12.82 -3.01
C PRO A 116 -1.90 -12.33 -4.16
N ALA A 117 -2.68 -13.24 -4.76
CA ALA A 117 -3.43 -12.97 -6.00
C ALA A 117 -4.29 -11.69 -5.94
N GLU A 118 -4.84 -11.39 -4.76
CA GLU A 118 -5.68 -10.20 -4.51
C GLU A 118 -4.96 -8.85 -4.65
N ILE A 119 -3.65 -8.81 -4.40
CA ILE A 119 -2.82 -7.60 -4.53
C ILE A 119 -1.69 -7.74 -5.56
N SER A 120 -1.60 -8.87 -6.26
CA SER A 120 -0.55 -9.15 -7.25
C SER A 120 -0.33 -8.01 -8.25
N THR A 121 -1.40 -7.49 -8.86
CA THR A 121 -1.32 -6.36 -9.79
C THR A 121 -0.84 -5.07 -9.11
N ASP A 122 -1.27 -4.82 -7.88
CA ASP A 122 -0.83 -3.64 -7.14
C ASP A 122 0.64 -3.76 -6.73
N TRP A 123 1.09 -4.95 -6.37
CA TRP A 123 2.49 -5.24 -6.10
C TRP A 123 3.37 -5.08 -7.35
N ASP A 124 2.94 -5.60 -8.49
CA ASP A 124 3.64 -5.41 -9.78
C ASP A 124 3.77 -3.93 -10.15
N ASN A 125 2.72 -3.14 -9.91
CA ASN A 125 2.76 -1.69 -10.15
C ASN A 125 3.76 -0.98 -9.22
N VAL A 126 3.79 -1.36 -7.94
CA VAL A 126 4.72 -0.79 -6.96
C VAL A 126 6.16 -1.15 -7.31
N THR A 127 6.45 -2.44 -7.49
CA THR A 127 7.80 -2.94 -7.82
C THR A 127 8.28 -2.43 -9.18
N GLY A 128 7.38 -2.32 -10.16
CA GLY A 128 7.68 -1.72 -11.46
C GLY A 128 8.13 -0.27 -11.39
N VAL A 129 7.58 0.55 -10.49
CA VAL A 129 8.06 1.92 -10.27
C VAL A 129 9.45 1.92 -9.63
N PHE A 130 9.74 1.00 -8.70
CA PHE A 130 11.09 0.86 -8.14
C PHE A 130 12.10 0.40 -9.20
N ARG A 131 11.73 -0.50 -10.11
CA ARG A 131 12.55 -0.88 -11.26
C ARG A 131 12.87 0.31 -12.14
N GLN A 132 11.85 1.07 -12.53
CA GLN A 132 12.04 2.24 -13.37
C GLN A 132 12.87 3.34 -12.69
N LEU A 133 12.71 3.52 -11.38
CA LEU A 133 13.57 4.38 -10.57
C LEU A 133 15.03 3.91 -10.66
N THR A 134 15.30 2.63 -10.41
CA THR A 134 16.66 2.10 -10.45
C THR A 134 17.28 2.21 -11.85
N ASP A 135 16.55 1.87 -12.91
CA ASP A 135 17.00 2.04 -14.31
C ASP A 135 17.36 3.51 -14.62
N THR A 136 16.57 4.45 -14.10
CA THR A 136 16.82 5.88 -14.29
C THR A 136 18.05 6.32 -13.49
N LEU A 137 18.26 5.79 -12.29
CA LEU A 137 19.45 6.08 -11.48
C LEU A 137 20.71 5.48 -12.12
N GLU A 138 20.65 4.25 -12.64
CA GLU A 138 21.73 3.65 -13.43
C GLU A 138 22.09 4.53 -14.63
N THR A 139 21.07 4.98 -15.36
CA THR A 139 21.25 5.90 -16.49
C THR A 139 21.85 7.23 -16.02
N ALA A 140 21.44 7.78 -14.89
CA ALA A 140 21.99 9.03 -14.35
C ALA A 140 23.48 8.92 -13.99
N VAL A 141 23.92 7.75 -13.53
CA VAL A 141 25.33 7.50 -13.23
C VAL A 141 26.15 7.27 -14.49
N ALA A 142 25.61 6.53 -15.47
CA ALA A 142 26.31 6.20 -16.71
C ALA A 142 26.33 7.37 -17.72
N ASP A 143 25.21 8.07 -17.86
CA ASP A 143 24.98 9.17 -18.80
C ASP A 143 23.97 10.20 -18.23
N PRO A 144 24.44 11.13 -17.38
CA PRO A 144 23.57 12.09 -16.70
C PRO A 144 22.84 13.04 -17.66
N ALA A 145 23.29 13.19 -18.91
CA ALA A 145 22.62 14.04 -19.88
C ALA A 145 21.32 13.42 -20.42
N ASN A 146 21.16 12.10 -20.28
CA ASN A 146 20.04 11.34 -20.80
C ASN A 146 19.13 10.76 -19.70
N ALA A 147 19.43 11.01 -18.43
CA ALA A 147 18.59 10.55 -17.34
C ALA A 147 17.36 11.44 -17.15
N ASP A 148 16.17 10.83 -17.18
CA ASP A 148 14.90 11.53 -17.00
C ASP A 148 14.40 11.43 -15.55
N ILE A 149 15.03 12.22 -14.68
CA ILE A 149 14.64 12.33 -13.27
C ILE A 149 13.21 12.89 -13.10
N SER A 150 12.72 13.65 -14.09
CA SER A 150 11.38 14.22 -14.03
C SER A 150 10.29 13.15 -14.20
N SER A 151 10.56 12.14 -15.03
CA SER A 151 9.68 10.98 -15.17
C SER A 151 9.52 10.20 -13.86
N ILE A 152 10.58 10.06 -13.05
CA ILE A 152 10.47 9.44 -11.71
C ILE A 152 9.47 10.19 -10.83
N THR A 153 9.57 11.52 -10.80
CA THR A 153 8.66 12.33 -9.97
C THR A 153 7.23 12.18 -10.45
N SER A 154 7.02 12.15 -11.77
CA SER A 154 5.71 11.92 -12.36
C SER A 154 5.13 10.56 -11.96
N LEU A 155 5.95 9.50 -11.98
CA LEU A 155 5.55 8.14 -11.60
C LEU A 155 5.13 8.04 -10.13
N MET A 156 5.87 8.67 -9.22
CA MET A 156 5.50 8.68 -7.79
C MET A 156 4.21 9.47 -7.52
N THR A 157 3.88 10.42 -8.39
CA THR A 157 2.63 11.18 -8.32
C THR A 157 1.50 10.59 -9.14
N ASP A 158 1.74 9.49 -9.85
CA ASP A 158 0.73 8.84 -10.67
C ASP A 158 -0.36 8.22 -9.80
N GLU A 159 -1.61 8.35 -10.24
CA GLU A 159 -2.79 7.89 -9.49
C GLU A 159 -2.80 6.36 -9.38
N THR A 160 -2.33 5.65 -10.41
CA THR A 160 -2.21 4.19 -10.41
C THR A 160 -1.22 3.75 -9.35
N PHE A 161 -0.02 4.33 -9.35
CA PHE A 161 1.00 4.01 -8.35
C PHE A 161 0.53 4.32 -6.93
N GLN A 162 -0.10 5.48 -6.70
CA GLN A 162 -0.60 5.84 -5.37
C GLN A 162 -1.68 4.89 -4.87
N THR A 163 -2.60 4.49 -5.75
CA THR A 163 -3.65 3.52 -5.43
C THR A 163 -3.05 2.17 -5.11
N SER A 164 -2.14 1.67 -5.96
CA SER A 164 -1.48 0.39 -5.74
C SER A 164 -0.63 0.36 -4.47
N ALA A 165 0.13 1.43 -4.20
CA ALA A 165 0.89 1.57 -2.95
C ALA A 165 -0.04 1.57 -1.73
N GLN A 166 -1.20 2.22 -1.81
CA GLN A 166 -2.19 2.20 -0.74
C GLN A 166 -2.78 0.81 -0.52
N ASN A 167 -3.14 0.09 -1.58
CA ASN A 167 -3.68 -1.27 -1.47
C ASN A 167 -2.65 -2.24 -0.86
N VAL A 168 -1.39 -2.18 -1.32
CA VAL A 168 -0.27 -2.95 -0.76
C VAL A 168 -0.08 -2.64 0.72
N ALA A 169 -0.09 -1.35 1.11
CA ALA A 169 0.06 -0.96 2.51
C ALA A 169 -1.10 -1.42 3.40
N VAL A 170 -2.33 -1.31 2.90
CA VAL A 170 -3.55 -1.78 3.59
C VAL A 170 -3.51 -3.29 3.77
N TYR A 171 -3.11 -4.04 2.75
CA TYR A 171 -2.98 -5.49 2.81
C TYR A 171 -1.87 -5.91 3.76
N GLY A 172 -0.65 -5.37 3.60
CA GLY A 172 0.50 -5.70 4.45
C GLY A 172 0.24 -5.41 5.93
N THR A 173 -0.43 -4.30 6.25
CA THR A 173 -0.79 -3.98 7.64
C THR A 173 -1.78 -4.97 8.27
N GLN A 174 -2.64 -5.60 7.46
CA GLN A 174 -3.65 -6.54 7.94
C GLN A 174 -3.15 -7.98 8.04
N ASN A 175 -2.18 -8.36 7.21
CA ASN A 175 -1.83 -9.75 6.95
C ASN A 175 -0.41 -10.17 7.34
N CYS A 176 0.50 -9.27 7.75
CA CYS A 176 1.92 -9.57 7.99
C CYS A 176 2.41 -9.64 9.47
#